data_AF-A0A7Y8KGI9-F1
#
_entry.id   AF-A0A7Y8KGI9-F1
#
_cell.length_a   1.000
_cell.length_b   1.000
_cell.length_c   1.000
_cell.angle_alpha   90.00
_cell.angle_beta   90.00
_cell.angle_gamma   90.00
#
_symmetry.space_group_name_H-M   'P 1'
#
loop_
_entity.id
_entity.type
_entity.pdbx_description
1 polymer ?
#
loop_
_entity_poly.entity_id
_entity_poly.type
_entity_poly.pdbx_seq_one_letter_code
_entity_poly.pdbx_strand_id
1 'polypeptide(L)'
;MQYHSEEHLERKAEFNRVLIIAAQGAQQLLIITPDKMDTLEDYLKVAFGEKPAKELRSKKLLKVNEGLTVFLEGKKDASGFSKGNVFLPWASMTTVDRAIKDYRATNTFYIPHSGPDSGPGTKDELALYLSNYPSSQPV
;
A
#
# COMPACT_ATOMS: atom_id res chain seq x y z
N MET A 1 9.63 7.18 7.35
CA MET A 1 10.66 6.64 6.42
C MET A 1 9.99 6.06 5.18
N GLN A 2 10.72 5.86 4.10
CA GLN A 2 10.20 5.24 2.86
C GLN A 2 10.73 3.81 2.73
N TYR A 3 9.86 2.91 2.31
CA TYR A 3 10.16 1.50 2.09
C TYR A 3 9.58 1.02 0.76
N HIS A 4 10.21 0.02 0.15
CA HIS A 4 9.78 -0.57 -1.11
C HIS A 4 9.97 -2.08 -1.14
N SER A 5 9.09 -2.76 -1.87
CA SER A 5 9.33 -4.14 -2.30
C SER A 5 10.21 -4.18 -3.55
N GLU A 6 11.13 -5.14 -3.59
CA GLU A 6 11.87 -5.54 -4.80
C GLU A 6 11.13 -6.65 -5.57
N GLU A 7 10.24 -7.40 -4.90
CA GLU A 7 9.40 -8.44 -5.49
C GLU A 7 8.18 -7.82 -6.20
N HIS A 8 7.95 -8.22 -7.45
CA HIS A 8 6.94 -7.64 -8.33
C HIS A 8 6.23 -8.67 -9.24
N LEU A 9 6.64 -9.94 -9.17
CA LEU A 9 6.07 -11.08 -9.88
C LEU A 9 5.02 -11.81 -9.01
N GLU A 10 5.31 -12.06 -7.73
CA GLU A 10 4.44 -12.80 -6.80
C GLU A 10 3.40 -11.91 -6.10
N ARG A 11 2.55 -11.23 -6.88
CA ARG A 11 1.66 -10.15 -6.39
C ARG A 11 0.85 -10.46 -5.13
N LYS A 12 0.27 -11.66 -4.99
CA LYS A 12 -0.58 -12.01 -3.84
C LYS A 12 0.22 -12.25 -2.57
N ALA A 13 1.31 -13.02 -2.67
CA ALA A 13 2.20 -13.27 -1.54
C ALA A 13 2.85 -11.97 -1.08
N GLU A 14 3.29 -11.17 -2.05
CA GLU A 14 3.98 -9.92 -1.81
C GLU A 14 3.08 -8.86 -1.18
N PHE A 15 1.84 -8.74 -1.66
CA PHE A 15 0.84 -7.87 -1.03
C PHE A 15 0.68 -8.18 0.47
N ASN A 16 0.51 -9.46 0.82
CA ASN A 16 0.32 -9.87 2.21
C ASN A 16 1.56 -9.62 3.05
N ARG A 17 2.74 -9.95 2.52
CA ARG A 17 4.02 -9.78 3.20
C ARG A 17 4.26 -8.32 3.59
N VAL A 18 4.16 -7.40 2.63
CA VAL A 18 4.38 -5.97 2.87
C VAL A 18 3.25 -5.37 3.69
N LEU A 19 2.01 -5.84 3.54
CA LEU A 19 0.90 -5.41 4.39
C LEU A 19 1.16 -5.73 5.87
N ILE A 20 1.65 -6.93 6.17
CA ILE A 20 2.01 -7.34 7.54
C ILE A 20 3.14 -6.45 8.09
N ILE A 21 4.19 -6.21 7.30
CA ILE A 21 5.30 -5.33 7.68
C ILE A 21 4.80 -3.91 7.94
N ALA A 22 3.96 -3.37 7.06
CA ALA A 22 3.39 -2.04 7.18
C ALA A 22 2.46 -1.91 8.41
N ALA A 23 1.78 -2.98 8.79
CA ALA A 23 0.93 -3.04 9.97
C ALA A 23 1.73 -3.18 11.28
N GLN A 24 2.95 -3.72 11.23
CA GLN A 24 3.73 -4.03 12.42
C GLN A 24 4.09 -2.76 13.21
N GLY A 25 3.66 -2.70 14.48
CA GLY A 25 3.89 -1.57 15.37
C GLY A 25 3.09 -0.31 15.01
N ALA A 26 2.20 -0.36 14.01
CA ALA A 26 1.36 0.77 13.62
C ALA A 26 0.05 0.78 14.42
N GLN A 27 -0.37 1.98 14.85
CA GLN A 27 -1.72 2.17 15.41
C GLN A 27 -2.77 2.38 14.31
N GLN A 28 -2.38 3.06 13.24
CA GLN A 28 -3.18 3.24 12.05
C GLN A 28 -2.37 2.86 10.83
N LEU A 29 -3.03 2.17 9.91
CA LEU A 29 -2.51 1.85 8.60
C LEU A 29 -3.49 2.36 7.54
N LEU A 30 -3.01 3.19 6.62
CA LEU A 30 -3.77 3.62 5.46
C LEU A 30 -3.37 2.81 4.24
N ILE A 31 -4.31 2.11 3.61
CA ILE A 31 -4.12 1.48 2.30
C ILE A 31 -4.66 2.45 1.24
N ILE A 32 -3.82 2.85 0.29
CA ILE A 32 -4.25 3.66 -0.86
C ILE A 32 -4.35 2.77 -2.09
N THR A 33 -5.55 2.72 -2.67
CA THR A 33 -5.79 1.90 -3.85
C THR A 33 -5.14 2.51 -5.11
N PRO A 34 -4.64 1.68 -6.04
CA PRO A 34 -3.93 2.17 -7.21
C PRO A 34 -4.83 2.94 -8.19
N ASP A 35 -6.06 2.49 -8.40
CA ASP A 35 -7.03 3.14 -9.29
C ASP A 35 -8.47 3.11 -8.79
N LYS A 36 -9.03 1.91 -8.56
CA LYS A 36 -10.38 1.72 -8.03
C LYS A 36 -10.30 0.99 -6.69
N MET A 37 -11.28 1.26 -5.83
CA MET A 37 -11.42 0.55 -4.55
C MET A 37 -11.51 -0.97 -4.72
N ASP A 38 -12.07 -1.41 -5.86
CA ASP A 38 -12.28 -2.83 -6.16
C ASP A 38 -11.01 -3.55 -6.62
N THR A 39 -9.97 -2.82 -7.04
CA THR A 39 -8.73 -3.41 -7.56
C THR A 39 -8.02 -4.28 -6.52
N LEU A 40 -8.24 -4.02 -5.23
CA LEU A 40 -7.61 -4.76 -4.14
C LEU A 40 -8.53 -5.79 -3.50
N GLU A 41 -9.78 -5.96 -3.95
CA GLU A 41 -10.79 -6.73 -3.22
C GLU A 41 -10.33 -8.16 -2.91
N ASP A 42 -9.81 -8.88 -3.91
CA ASP A 42 -9.35 -10.26 -3.72
C ASP A 42 -8.11 -10.35 -2.81
N TYR A 43 -7.23 -9.36 -2.86
CA TYR A 43 -6.06 -9.29 -1.99
C TYR A 43 -6.47 -9.03 -0.53
N LEU A 44 -7.42 -8.12 -0.33
CA LEU A 44 -7.99 -7.83 0.99
C LEU A 44 -8.75 -9.03 1.56
N LYS A 45 -9.47 -9.79 0.72
CA LYS A 45 -10.15 -11.03 1.13
C LYS A 45 -9.15 -12.08 1.60
N VAL A 46 -8.01 -12.22 0.93
CA VAL A 46 -6.95 -13.14 1.35
C VAL A 46 -6.31 -12.66 2.66
N ALA A 47 -6.04 -11.36 2.78
CA ALA A 47 -5.36 -10.78 3.95
C ALA A 47 -6.22 -10.80 5.22
N PHE A 48 -7.49 -10.42 5.12
CA PHE A 48 -8.37 -10.17 6.28
C PHE A 48 -9.54 -11.16 6.38
N GLY A 49 -9.77 -11.98 5.36
CA GLY A 49 -10.99 -12.77 5.19
C GLY A 49 -12.11 -12.00 4.50
N GLU A 50 -13.14 -12.72 4.04
CA GLU A 50 -14.18 -12.15 3.18
C GLU A 50 -15.04 -11.08 3.86
N LYS A 51 -15.50 -11.35 5.09
CA LYS A 51 -16.36 -10.39 5.83
C LYS A 51 -15.60 -9.10 6.17
N PRO A 52 -14.39 -9.13 6.76
CA PRO A 52 -13.65 -7.92 7.06
C PRO A 52 -13.24 -7.12 5.83
N ALA A 53 -12.90 -7.79 4.71
CA ALA A 53 -12.60 -7.10 3.45
C ALA A 53 -13.81 -6.30 2.92
N LYS A 54 -15.02 -6.89 2.97
CA LYS A 54 -16.27 -6.19 2.61
C LYS A 54 -16.57 -5.03 3.54
N GLU A 55 -16.31 -5.19 4.84
CA GLU A 55 -16.45 -4.10 5.81
C GLU A 55 -15.48 -2.96 5.52
N LEU A 56 -14.20 -3.25 5.32
CA LEU A 56 -13.18 -2.26 4.99
C LEU A 56 -13.54 -1.48 3.71
N ARG A 57 -14.06 -2.16 2.69
CA ARG A 57 -14.52 -1.52 1.45
C ARG A 57 -15.70 -0.59 1.68
N SER A 58 -16.70 -1.03 2.42
CA SER A 58 -17.96 -0.28 2.62
C SER A 58 -17.80 0.88 3.60
N LYS A 59 -17.12 0.65 4.73
CA LYS A 59 -16.93 1.64 5.79
C LYS A 59 -15.64 2.46 5.65
N LYS A 60 -14.74 2.07 4.75
CA LYS A 60 -13.39 2.66 4.57
C LYS A 60 -12.52 2.58 5.83
N LEU A 61 -12.90 1.70 6.75
CA LEU A 61 -12.27 1.48 8.05
C LEU A 61 -12.53 0.05 8.50
N LEU A 62 -11.51 -0.56 9.11
CA LEU A 62 -11.57 -1.86 9.77
C LEU A 62 -10.72 -1.81 11.04
N LYS A 63 -11.32 -2.15 12.18
CA LYS A 63 -10.57 -2.37 13.43
C LYS A 63 -10.11 -3.83 13.46
N VAL A 64 -8.81 -4.06 13.29
CA VAL A 64 -8.25 -5.43 13.27
C VAL A 64 -8.12 -5.98 14.68
N ASN A 65 -7.69 -5.15 15.62
CA ASN A 65 -7.64 -5.42 17.06
C ASN A 65 -7.65 -4.07 17.81
N GLU A 66 -7.46 -4.09 19.13
CA GLU A 66 -7.42 -2.88 19.96
C GLU A 66 -6.27 -1.92 19.59
N GLY A 67 -5.21 -2.44 18.99
CA GLY A 67 -4.00 -1.70 18.65
C GLY A 67 -3.92 -1.23 17.20
N LEU A 68 -4.70 -1.76 16.26
CA LEU A 68 -4.59 -1.45 14.84
C LEU A 68 -5.94 -1.15 14.17
N THR A 69 -6.03 0.03 13.58
CA THR A 69 -7.11 0.40 12.66
C THR A 69 -6.57 0.55 11.24
N VAL A 70 -7.17 -0.18 10.30
CA VAL A 70 -6.86 -0.09 8.87
C VAL A 70 -7.89 0.82 8.20
N PHE A 71 -7.41 1.76 7.41
CA PHE A 71 -8.19 2.67 6.59
C PHE A 71 -7.97 2.37 5.11
N LEU A 72 -8.95 2.72 4.27
CA LEU A 72 -8.87 2.53 2.84
C LEU A 72 -9.26 3.83 2.12
N GLU A 73 -8.34 4.36 1.30
CA GLU A 73 -8.57 5.56 0.48
C GLU A 73 -8.44 5.25 -1.02
N GLY A 74 -9.32 5.86 -1.80
CA GLY A 74 -9.23 5.92 -3.26
C GLY A 74 -8.67 7.26 -3.73
N LYS A 75 -8.59 7.48 -5.05
CA LYS A 75 -8.10 8.74 -5.62
C LYS A 75 -8.83 10.00 -5.11
N LYS A 76 -10.13 9.90 -4.81
CA LYS A 76 -11.03 11.02 -4.46
C LYS A 76 -11.64 10.95 -3.07
N ASP A 77 -11.38 9.87 -2.34
CA ASP A 77 -12.10 9.56 -1.10
C ASP A 77 -11.14 9.64 0.08
N ALA A 78 -11.34 10.64 0.95
CA ALA A 78 -10.65 10.73 2.23
C ALA A 78 -11.29 9.79 3.27
N SER A 79 -10.47 9.23 4.14
CA SER A 79 -10.89 8.42 5.27
C SER A 79 -10.69 9.17 6.60
N GLY A 80 -11.04 8.52 7.72
CA GLY A 80 -10.72 9.04 9.07
C GLY A 80 -9.26 8.89 9.48
N PHE A 81 -8.37 8.48 8.57
CA PHE A 81 -6.94 8.32 8.85
C PHE A 81 -6.33 9.66 9.26
N SER A 82 -5.69 9.69 10.43
CA SER A 82 -5.12 10.90 11.02
C SER A 82 -3.60 10.88 11.04
N LYS A 83 -2.99 9.77 11.47
CA LYS A 83 -1.53 9.61 11.45
C LYS A 83 -1.13 8.14 11.58
N GLY A 84 -0.21 7.68 10.75
CA GLY A 84 0.28 6.30 10.82
C GLY A 84 1.07 5.85 9.60
N ASN A 85 1.15 4.55 9.38
CA ASN A 85 1.81 3.97 8.23
C ASN A 85 0.88 4.04 7.00
N VAL A 86 1.46 4.16 5.81
CA VAL A 86 0.74 4.20 4.53
C VAL A 86 1.26 3.09 3.62
N PHE A 87 0.37 2.26 3.13
CA PHE A 87 0.64 1.17 2.21
C PHE A 87 0.13 1.51 0.81
N LEU A 88 1.02 1.39 -0.18
CA LEU A 88 0.87 1.84 -1.56
C LEU A 88 1.08 0.66 -2.52
N PRO A 89 0.18 -0.35 -2.52
CA PRO A 89 0.30 -1.48 -3.42
C PRO A 89 0.02 -1.03 -4.86
N TRP A 90 1.06 -1.06 -5.69
CA TRP A 90 0.98 -0.76 -7.12
C TRP A 90 0.44 0.64 -7.43
N ALA A 91 0.64 1.59 -6.52
CA ALA A 91 0.17 2.94 -6.72
C ALA A 91 0.96 3.63 -7.85
N SER A 92 0.28 4.45 -8.68
CA SER A 92 0.98 5.29 -9.65
C SER A 92 2.00 6.21 -8.97
N MET A 93 3.09 6.58 -9.65
CA MET A 93 4.11 7.48 -9.09
C MET A 93 3.54 8.80 -8.55
N THR A 94 2.54 9.38 -9.20
CA THR A 94 1.87 10.59 -8.69
C THR A 94 1.17 10.35 -7.35
N THR A 95 0.56 9.18 -7.15
CA THR A 95 -0.05 8.78 -5.88
C THR A 95 1.03 8.58 -4.81
N VAL A 96 2.14 7.94 -5.18
CA VAL A 96 3.30 7.71 -4.29
C VAL A 96 3.86 9.05 -3.81
N ASP A 97 4.12 9.98 -4.74
CA ASP A 97 4.66 11.31 -4.42
C ASP A 97 3.76 12.09 -3.47
N ARG A 98 2.44 12.00 -3.68
CA ARG A 98 1.45 12.63 -2.80
C ARG A 98 1.46 12.00 -1.41
N ALA A 99 1.52 10.67 -1.33
CA ALA A 99 1.52 9.94 -0.06
C ALA A 99 2.80 10.19 0.77
N ILE A 100 3.96 10.28 0.12
CA ILE A 100 5.23 10.58 0.79
C ILE A 100 5.25 12.00 1.34
N LYS A 101 4.55 12.95 0.69
CA LYS A 101 4.41 14.34 1.15
C LYS A 101 3.24 14.54 2.12
N ASP A 102 2.42 13.52 2.38
CA ASP A 102 1.29 13.62 3.29
C ASP A 102 1.79 13.69 4.74
N TYR A 103 1.45 14.78 5.45
CA TYR A 103 1.87 14.99 6.84
C TYR A 103 1.30 13.94 7.81
N ARG A 104 0.25 13.21 7.40
CA ARG A 104 -0.34 12.09 8.15
C ARG A 104 0.55 10.83 8.05
N ALA A 105 1.39 10.72 7.01
CA ALA A 105 2.25 9.57 6.81
C ALA A 105 3.46 9.60 7.76
N THR A 106 3.63 8.53 8.54
CA THR A 106 4.83 8.29 9.37
C THR A 106 5.85 7.46 8.59
N ASN A 107 5.37 6.37 7.97
CA ASN A 107 6.14 5.55 7.05
C ASN A 107 5.30 5.25 5.81
N THR A 108 5.95 5.05 4.66
CA THR A 108 5.30 4.64 3.41
C THR A 108 5.91 3.35 2.90
N PHE A 109 5.07 2.40 2.50
CA PHE A 109 5.47 1.09 1.98
C PHE A 109 4.92 0.93 0.57
N TYR A 110 5.79 0.80 -0.42
CA TYR A 110 5.43 0.77 -1.83
C TYR A 110 5.69 -0.62 -2.45
N ILE A 111 4.75 -1.10 -3.28
CA ILE A 111 5.00 -2.26 -4.15
C ILE A 111 4.91 -1.76 -5.60
N PRO A 112 5.98 -1.86 -6.41
CA PRO A 112 5.96 -1.44 -7.80
C PRO A 112 5.15 -2.41 -8.68
N HIS A 113 4.58 -1.94 -9.79
CA HIS A 113 3.92 -2.83 -10.76
C HIS A 113 4.92 -3.75 -11.50
N SER A 114 6.17 -3.29 -11.59
CA SER A 114 7.23 -3.87 -12.42
C SER A 114 8.61 -3.43 -11.94
N GLY A 115 9.60 -4.25 -12.26
CA GLY A 115 11.02 -4.02 -12.05
C GLY A 115 11.87 -4.45 -13.26
N PRO A 116 13.20 -4.58 -13.10
CA PRO A 116 14.14 -4.87 -14.17
C PRO A 116 13.82 -6.13 -15.01
N ASP A 117 13.15 -7.11 -14.40
CA ASP A 117 12.89 -8.43 -14.99
C ASP A 117 11.42 -8.62 -15.45
N SER A 118 10.64 -7.54 -15.52
CA SER A 118 9.21 -7.60 -15.89
C SER A 118 8.93 -7.83 -17.38
N GLY A 119 9.93 -8.24 -18.15
CA GLY A 119 9.81 -8.57 -19.57
C GLY A 119 9.97 -7.37 -20.53
N PRO A 120 10.12 -7.66 -21.83
CA PRO A 120 10.44 -6.65 -22.85
C PRO A 120 9.28 -5.66 -23.04
N GLY A 121 9.60 -4.37 -23.08
CA GLY A 121 8.64 -3.28 -23.26
C GLY A 121 7.92 -2.83 -21.98
N THR A 122 8.18 -3.50 -20.84
CA THR A 122 7.66 -3.06 -19.54
C THR A 122 8.55 -1.96 -18.97
N LYS A 123 7.94 -0.88 -18.48
CA LYS A 123 8.66 0.18 -17.78
C LYS A 123 9.12 -0.33 -16.42
N ASP A 124 10.40 -0.14 -16.09
CA ASP A 124 10.94 -0.43 -14.76
C ASP A 124 10.46 0.64 -13.76
N GLU A 125 9.35 0.37 -13.07
CA GLU A 125 8.79 1.30 -12.08
C GLU A 125 9.62 1.33 -10.81
N LEU A 126 10.24 0.21 -10.42
CA LEU A 126 11.13 0.15 -9.26
C LEU A 126 12.34 1.07 -9.43
N ALA A 127 13.03 1.00 -10.57
CA ALA A 127 14.17 1.88 -10.85
C ALA A 127 13.74 3.36 -10.89
N LEU A 128 12.57 3.66 -11.47
CA LEU A 128 12.04 5.02 -11.45
C LEU A 128 11.75 5.49 -10.02
N TYR A 129 11.13 4.65 -9.19
CA TYR A 129 10.87 4.96 -7.79
C TYR A 129 12.17 5.24 -7.02
N LEU A 130 13.17 4.36 -7.15
CA LEU A 130 14.47 4.50 -6.49
C LEU A 130 15.25 5.74 -6.94
N SER A 131 15.11 6.15 -8.20
CA SER A 131 15.71 7.40 -8.69
C SER A 131 15.12 8.64 -8.01
N ASN A 132 13.84 8.60 -7.64
CA ASN A 132 13.15 9.70 -6.94
C ASN A 132 13.31 9.62 -5.42
N TYR A 133 13.46 8.41 -4.88
CA TYR A 133 13.53 8.12 -3.44
C TYR A 133 14.74 7.26 -3.09
N PRO A 134 15.97 7.77 -3.31
CA PRO A 134 17.20 6.96 -3.17
C PRO A 134 17.47 6.49 -1.73
N SER A 135 16.87 7.13 -0.73
CA SER A 135 16.99 6.74 0.67
C SER A 135 15.97 5.67 1.10
N SER A 136 15.05 5.27 0.20
CA SER A 136 14.05 4.24 0.50
C SER A 136 14.74 2.90 0.79
N GLN A 137 14.25 2.18 1.79
CA GLN A 137 14.84 0.92 2.22
C GLN A 137 14.03 -0.28 1.67
N PRO A 138 14.68 -1.36 1.25
CA PRO A 138 13.97 -2.57 0.86
C PRO A 138 13.27 -3.18 2.08
N VAL A 139 12.10 -3.78 1.86
CA VAL A 139 11.36 -4.54 2.89
C VAL A 139 11.10 -5.95 2.45
#